data_AF-A0A8T5XYP6-F1
#
_entry.id   AF-A0A8T5XYP6-F1
#
_cell.length_a   1.000
_cell.length_b   1.000
_cell.length_c   1.000
_cell.angle_alpha   90.00
_cell.angle_beta   90.00
_cell.angle_gamma   90.00
#
_symmetry.space_group_name_H-M   'P 1'
#
loop_
_entity.id
_entity.type
_entity.pdbx_description
1 polymer ?
#
loop_
_entity_poly.entity_id
_entity_poly.type
_entity_poly.pdbx_seq_one_letter_code
_entity_poly.pdbx_strand_id
1 'polypeptide(L)' 'MKRTYQPKKRQRKKEHGFRKRMKTKSGRNILK' A
#
# COMPACT_ATOMS: atom_id res chain seq x y z
N MET A 1 -10.85 22.58 -9.35
CA MET A 1 -10.96 21.47 -8.35
C MET A 1 -9.70 20.62 -8.38
N LYS A 2 -9.17 20.23 -7.21
CA LYS A 2 -7.98 19.37 -7.10
C LYS A 2 -8.36 17.90 -7.33
N ARG A 3 -7.53 17.14 -8.06
CA ARG A 3 -7.72 15.69 -8.26
C ARG A 3 -7.33 14.89 -7.01
N THR A 4 -8.01 13.78 -6.76
CA THR A 4 -7.84 12.95 -5.55
C THR A 4 -6.48 12.25 -5.51
N TYR A 5 -5.98 11.81 -6.67
CA TYR A 5 -4.66 11.21 -6.74
C TYR A 5 -3.57 12.27 -6.71
N GLN A 6 -2.88 12.37 -5.59
CA GLN A 6 -1.70 13.19 -5.39
C GLN A 6 -0.53 12.24 -5.10
N PRO A 7 0.30 11.88 -6.10
CA PRO A 7 1.28 10.81 -5.96
C PRO A 7 2.35 11.16 -4.93
N LYS A 8 2.54 10.27 -3.95
CA LYS A 8 3.60 10.37 -2.93
C LYS A 8 4.31 9.03 -2.78
N LYS A 9 5.60 8.98 -3.17
CA LYS A 9 6.41 7.74 -3.17
C LYS A 9 6.49 7.08 -1.79
N ARG A 10 6.70 7.86 -0.72
CA ARG A 10 6.79 7.36 0.66
C ARG A 10 5.47 6.73 1.14
N GLN A 11 4.35 7.41 0.89
CA GLN A 11 3.03 6.94 1.31
C GLN A 11 2.63 5.66 0.58
N ARG A 12 2.85 5.59 -0.73
CA ARG A 12 2.57 4.38 -1.52
C ARG A 12 3.35 3.16 -1.00
N LYS A 13 4.65 3.33 -0.70
CA LYS A 13 5.47 2.25 -0.13
C LYS A 13 5.01 1.84 1.28
N LYS A 14 4.59 2.79 2.12
CA LYS A 14 4.11 2.52 3.48
C LYS A 14 2.78 1.76 3.49
N GLU A 15 1.82 2.18 2.67
CA GLU A 15 0.46 1.62 2.68
C GLU A 15 0.30 0.38 1.79
N HIS A 16 1.03 0.31 0.68
CA HIS A 16 0.84 -0.76 -0.31
C HIS A 16 2.08 -1.62 -0.55
N GLY A 17 3.21 -1.33 0.11
CA GLY A 17 4.45 -2.10 -0.05
C GLY A 17 4.38 -3.50 0.54
N PHE A 18 5.30 -4.35 0.09
CA PHE A 18 5.40 -5.76 0.49
C PHE A 18 5.41 -5.96 2.01
N ARG A 19 6.23 -5.20 2.74
CA ARG A 19 6.32 -5.28 4.21
C ARG A 19 4.98 -5.06 4.91
N LYS A 20 4.15 -4.14 4.40
CA LYS A 20 2.81 -3.86 4.95
C LYS A 20 1.84 -5.00 4.66
N ARG A 21 1.90 -5.58 3.46
CA ARG A 21 1.11 -6.74 3.05
C ARG A 21 1.46 -7.97 3.89
N MET A 22 2.74 -8.25 4.12
CA MET A 22 3.18 -9.39 4.93
C MET A 22 2.77 -9.32 6.41
N LYS A 23 2.48 -8.12 6.93
CA LYS A 23 2.12 -7.92 8.35
C LYS A 23 0.79 -8.56 8.76
N THR A 24 -0.18 -8.66 7.85
CA THR A 24 -1.52 -9.19 8.17
C THR A 24 -1.77 -10.52 7.45
N LYS A 25 -2.66 -11.36 7.98
CA LYS A 25 -3.07 -12.61 7.31
C LYS A 25 -3.73 -12.32 5.96
N SER A 26 -4.65 -11.36 5.93
CA SER A 26 -5.29 -10.89 4.70
C SER A 26 -4.29 -10.30 3.70
N GLY A 27 -3.30 -9.53 4.18
CA GLY A 27 -2.27 -8.96 3.33
C GLY A 27 -1.34 -10.00 2.73
N ARG A 28 -1.01 -11.07 3.47
CA ARG A 28 -0.29 -12.25 2.94
C ARG A 28 -1.11 -12.99 1.89
N ASN A 29 -2.43 -13.13 2.11
CA ASN A 29 -3.33 -13.76 1.14
C ASN A 29 -3.42 -12.97 -0.17
N ILE A 30 -3.23 -11.64 -0.15
CA ILE A 30 -3.18 -10.80 -1.38
C ILE A 30 -1.91 -11.08 -2.20
N LEU A 31 -0.86 -11.61 -1.57
CA LEU A 31 0.42 -11.95 -2.22
C LEU A 31 0.53 -13.44 -2.60
N LYS A 32 -0.46 -14.25 -2.22
CA LYS A 32 -0.58 -15.64 -2.64
C LYS A 32 -1.11 -15.67 -4.07
#